data_AF-A0AAW5EE78-F1
#
_entry.id   AF-A0AAW5EE78-F1
#
_cell.length_a   1.000
_cell.length_b   1.000
_cell.length_c   1.000
_cell.angle_alpha   90.00
_cell.angle_beta   90.00
_cell.angle_gamma   90.00
#
_symmetry.space_group_name_H-M   'P 1'
#
loop_
_entity.id
_entity.type
_entity.pdbx_description
1 polymer ?
#
loop_
_entity_poly.entity_id
_entity_poly.type
_entity_poly.pdbx_seq_one_letter_code
_entity_poly.pdbx_strand_id
1 'polypeptide(L)' 'MKNKAKYIVMMVATVGQIIGIIFLFVNLKAALLFYVCYIIAIILLFVLLIRERIKEKREDDQNDYRDY' A
#
# COMPACT_ATOMS: atom_id res chain seq x y z
N MET A 1 9.42 3.56 11.36
CA MET A 1 10.04 3.53 10.01
C MET A 1 9.96 4.89 9.34
N LYS A 2 11.05 5.65 9.38
CA LYS A 2 11.09 7.02 8.90
C LYS A 2 11.30 7.00 7.36
N ASN A 3 10.26 7.37 6.61
CA ASN A 3 10.28 7.80 5.19
C ASN A 3 10.24 6.72 4.09
N LYS A 4 11.09 5.67 4.09
CA LYS A 4 11.21 4.79 2.91
C LYS A 4 9.95 4.01 2.53
N ALA A 5 9.26 3.37 3.49
CA ALA A 5 8.05 2.60 3.22
C ALA A 5 6.93 3.47 2.64
N LYS A 6 6.76 4.70 3.17
CA LYS A 6 5.77 5.67 2.70
C LYS A 6 6.03 6.09 1.25
N TYR A 7 7.29 6.32 0.88
CA TYR A 7 7.68 6.63 -0.50
C TYR A 7 7.46 5.45 -1.45
N ILE A 8 7.76 4.22 -1.02
CA ILE A 8 7.51 3.02 -1.82
C ILE A 8 6.01 2.84 -2.08
N VAL A 9 5.18 3.01 -1.06
CA VAL A 9 3.72 2.94 -1.21
C VAL A 9 3.19 4.03 -2.14
N MET A 10 3.66 5.26 -1.99
CA MET A 10 3.28 6.35 -2.89
C MET A 10 3.69 6.04 -4.34
N MET A 11 4.92 5.56 -4.54
CA MET A 11 5.42 5.22 -5.87
C MET A 11 4.60 4.10 -6.53
N VAL A 12 4.26 3.05 -5.79
CA VAL A 12 3.40 1.95 -6.27
C VAL A 12 2.00 2.46 -6.62
N ALA A 13 1.43 3.34 -5.79
CA ALA A 13 0.12 3.93 -6.05
C ALA A 13 0.12 4.78 -7.33
N THR A 14 1.14 5.63 -7.53
CA THR A 14 1.28 6.49 -8.71
C THR A 14 1.49 5.68 -9.98
N VAL A 15 2.39 4.69 -9.96
CA VAL A 15 2.63 3.81 -11.12
C VAL A 15 1.38 3.01 -11.47
N GLY A 16 0.65 2.50 -10.47
CA GLY A 16 -0.60 1.79 -10.69
C GLY A 16 -1.70 2.64 -11.34
N GLN A 17 -1.79 3.93 -10.99
CA GLN A 17 -2.72 4.86 -11.65
C GLN A 17 -2.37 5.07 -13.13
N ILE A 18 -1.08 5.27 -13.46
CA ILE A 18 -0.64 5.49 -14.84
C ILE A 18 -0.95 4.27 -15.71
N ILE A 19 -0.66 3.06 -15.21
CA ILE A 19 -0.95 1.81 -15.93
C ILE A 19 -2.46 1.64 -16.13
N GLY A 20 -3.28 1.96 -15.11
CA GLY A 20 -4.74 1.89 -15.21
C GLY A 20 -5.32 2.84 -16.27
N ILE A 21 -4.78 4.05 -16.38
CA ILE A 21 -5.19 5.02 -17.42
C ILE A 21 -4.82 4.50 -18.82
N ILE A 22 -3.62 3.93 -19.00
CA ILE A 22 -3.20 3.36 -20.28
C ILE A 22 -4.12 2.19 -20.69
N PHE A 23 -4.49 1.32 -19.75
CA PHE A 23 -5.38 0.18 -20.02
C PHE A 23 -6.80 0.60 -20.46
N LEU A 24 -7.31 1.74 -19.98
CA LEU A 24 -8.61 2.30 -20.39
C LEU A 24 -8.69 2.60 -21.89
N PHE A 25 -7.57 2.96 -22.52
CA PHE A 25 -7.52 3.26 -23.96
C PHE A 25 -7.30 2.02 -24.84
N VAL A 26 -6.87 0.89 -24.26
CA VAL A 26 -6.58 -0.33 -25.02
C VAL A 26 -7.81 -1.23 -25.17
N ASN A 27 -8.55 -1.48 -24.08
CA ASN A 27 -9.74 -2.33 -24.12
C ASN A 27 -10.63 -2.15 -22.88
N LEU A 28 -11.89 -1.74 -23.06
CA LEU A 28 -12.82 -1.47 -21.96
C LEU A 28 -13.05 -2.70 -21.04
N LYS A 29 -13.13 -3.90 -21.63
CA LYS A 29 -13.30 -5.15 -20.87
C LYS A 29 -12.07 -5.52 -20.06
N ALA A 30 -10.88 -5.32 -20.63
CA ALA A 30 -9.62 -5.54 -19.93
C ALA A 30 -9.38 -4.49 -18.84
N ALA A 31 -9.78 -3.23 -19.09
CA ALA A 31 -9.73 -2.16 -18.12
C ALA A 31 -10.62 -2.43 -16.90
N LEU A 32 -11.82 -2.99 -17.10
CA LEU A 32 -12.70 -3.38 -15.99
C LEU A 32 -12.04 -4.44 -15.10
N LEU A 33 -11.49 -5.50 -15.70
CA LEU A 33 -10.76 -6.54 -14.96
C LEU A 33 -9.55 -5.96 -14.22
N PHE A 34 -8.80 -5.08 -14.88
CA PHE A 34 -7.63 -4.42 -14.29
C PHE A 34 -8.03 -3.53 -13.10
N TYR A 35 -9.14 -2.80 -13.19
CA TYR A 35 -9.66 -1.97 -12.09
C TYR A 35 -10.08 -2.81 -10.88
N VAL A 36 -10.70 -3.97 -11.10
CA VAL A 36 -11.04 -4.91 -10.02
C VAL A 36 -9.77 -5.42 -9.33
N CYS A 37 -8.77 -5.85 -10.09
CA CYS A 37 -7.47 -6.25 -9.54
C CYS A 37 -6.76 -5.09 -8.82
N TYR A 38 -6.86 -3.87 -9.35
CA TYR A 38 -6.27 -2.68 -8.75
C TYR A 38 -6.90 -2.33 -7.40
N ILE A 39 -8.23 -2.42 -7.27
CA ILE A 39 -8.92 -2.24 -5.99
C ILE A 39 -8.47 -3.28 -4.97
N ILE A 40 -8.36 -4.56 -5.37
CA ILE A 40 -7.84 -5.63 -4.49
C ILE A 40 -6.41 -5.32 -4.05
N ALA A 41 -5.55 -4.88 -4.97
CA ALA A 41 -4.17 -4.50 -4.66
C ALA A 41 -4.11 -3.32 -3.67
N ILE A 42 -4.97 -2.31 -3.81
CA ILE A 42 -5.09 -1.20 -2.86
C ILE A 42 -5.51 -1.70 -1.48
N ILE A 43 -6.52 -2.58 -1.40
CA ILE A 43 -6.98 -3.14 -0.12
C ILE A 43 -5.83 -3.90 0.57
N LEU A 44 -5.11 -4.74 -0.16
CA LEU A 44 -3.93 -5.44 0.36
C LEU A 44 -2.85 -4.47 0.86
N LEU A 45 -2.63 -3.37 0.13
CA LEU A 45 -1.69 -2.32 0.51
C LEU A 45 -2.09 -1.65 1.84
N PHE A 46 -3.37 -1.32 2.01
CA PHE A 46 -3.89 -0.78 3.26
C PHE A 46 -3.71 -1.77 4.42
N VAL A 47 -4.01 -3.05 4.22
CA VAL A 47 -3.79 -4.08 5.24
C VAL A 47 -2.33 -4.19 5.63
N LEU A 48 -1.41 -4.18 4.66
CA LEU A 48 0.04 -4.20 4.91
C LEU A 48 0.49 -3.00 5.73
N LEU A 49 0.05 -1.80 5.36
CA LEU A 49 0.36 -0.57 6.09
C LEU A 49 -0.19 -0.60 7.52
N ILE A 50 -1.43 -1.05 7.71
CA ILE A 50 -2.03 -1.15 9.04
C ILE A 50 -1.26 -2.17 9.89
N ARG A 51 -0.89 -3.33 9.33
CA ARG A 51 -0.09 -4.34 10.03
C ARG A 51 1.28 -3.81 10.41
N GLU A 52 1.95 -3.07 9.53
CA GLU A 52 3.21 -2.37 9.86
C GLU A 52 3.01 -1.41 11.04
N ARG A 53 1.95 -0.60 11.02
CA ARG A 53 1.68 0.38 12.09
C ARG A 53 1.36 -0.28 13.43
N ILE A 54 0.66 -1.41 13.42
CA ILE A 54 0.42 -2.21 14.62
C ILE A 54 1.73 -2.84 15.11
N LYS A 55 2.57 -3.34 14.20
CA LYS A 55 3.87 -3.93 14.54
C LYS A 55 4.82 -2.90 15.16
N GLU A 56 4.90 -1.69 14.60
CA GLU A 56 5.67 -0.58 15.17
C GLU A 56 5.21 -0.26 16.59
N LYS A 57 3.89 -0.15 16.82
CA LYS A 57 3.35 0.09 18.16
C LYS A 57 3.67 -1.04 19.14
N ARG A 58 3.66 -2.29 18.66
CA ARG A 58 3.99 -3.46 19.48
C ARG A 58 5.48 -3.51 19.84
N GLU A 59 6.35 -3.12 18.92
CA GLU A 59 7.80 -3.02 19.17
C GLU A 59 8.11 -1.86 20.14
N ASP A 60 7.39 -0.73 20.07
CA ASP A 60 7.48 0.35 21.07
C ASP A 60 6.93 -0.08 22.45
N ASP A 61 5.80 -0.79 22.50
CA ASP A 61 5.23 -1.30 23.78
C ASP A 61 6.07 -2.43 24.41
N GLN A 62 6.82 -3.20 23.61
CA GLN A 62 7.73 -4.25 24.13
C GLN A 62 9.09 -3.69 24.58
N ASN A 63 9.52 -2.55 24.08
CA ASN A 63 10.67 -1.81 24.63
C ASN A 63 10.19 -0.94 25.80
N ASP A 64 9.80 -1.60 26.89
CA ASP A 64 9.53 -0.95 28.16
C ASP A 64 10.85 -0.36 28.71
N TYR A 65 11.15 0.90 28.36
CA TYR A 65 12.20 1.72 28.98
C TYR A 65 11.81 2.11 30.43
N ARG A 66 11.44 1.11 31.24
CA ARG A 66 11.04 1.24 32.66
C ARG A 66 12.13 0.89 33.66
N ASP A 67 13.37 0.72 33.22
CA ASP A 67 14.52 0.81 34.12
C ASP A 67 15.01 2.27 34.15
N TYR A 68 14.46 3.03 35.11
CA TYR A 68 15.03 4.27 35.65
C TYR A 68 15.96 3.93 36.81
#